data_AF-M7T1D5-F1
#
_entry.id   AF-M7T1D5-F1
#
_cell.length_a   1.000
_cell.length_b   1.000
_cell.length_c   1.000
_cell.angle_alpha   90.00
_cell.angle_beta   90.00
_cell.angle_gamma   90.00
#
_symmetry.space_group_name_H-M   'P 1'
#
loop_
_entity.id
_entity.type
_entity.pdbx_description
1 polymer ?
#
loop_
_entity_poly.entity_id
_entity_poly.type
_entity_poly.pdbx_seq_one_letter_code
_entity_poly.pdbx_strand_id
1 'polypeptide(L)'
;MALIVSIAHAIGMQRQSTYDTMPAYQSQLYCRTWWAIYVLDRRIAIESGQPYLIQDRNTDTVLPLDLSDEWMTRFATRTETTAELRSEIETELVRDLPPSPIPYLVAMVRYSRVAGKVWEVLYGVKATNTASSAMVEYADLVLCKLLDNTPRDLQYDPGIPSETQFSLRLKWQVKQSVLLFTVRAV
;
A
#
# COMPACT_ATOMS: atom_id res chain seq x y z
N MET A 1 2.13 13.71 -12.16
CA MET A 1 2.01 13.49 -10.69
C MET A 1 1.64 14.75 -9.92
N ALA A 2 2.36 15.86 -10.06
CA ALA A 2 2.13 17.08 -9.27
C ALA A 2 0.66 17.56 -9.21
N LEU A 3 -0.04 17.60 -10.35
CA LEU A 3 -1.45 17.99 -10.39
C LEU A 3 -2.35 17.06 -9.55
N ILE A 4 -2.14 15.75 -9.65
CA ILE A 4 -2.92 14.74 -8.92
C ILE A 4 -2.70 14.90 -7.41
N VAL A 5 -1.44 15.04 -6.99
CA VAL A 5 -1.09 15.25 -5.57
C VAL A 5 -1.70 16.56 -5.06
N SER A 6 -1.64 17.64 -5.86
CA SER A 6 -2.25 18.92 -5.50
C SER A 6 -3.77 18.82 -5.31
N ILE A 7 -4.47 18.11 -6.21
CA ILE A 7 -5.92 17.92 -6.11
C ILE A 7 -6.26 17.07 -4.88
N ALA A 8 -5.55 15.96 -4.67
CA ALA A 8 -5.73 15.09 -3.51
C ALA A 8 -5.54 15.85 -2.19
N HIS A 9 -4.55 16.75 -2.14
CA HIS A 9 -4.33 17.63 -1.00
C HIS A 9 -5.43 18.66 -0.79
N ALA A 10 -5.93 19.26 -1.87
CA ALA A 10 -7.00 20.25 -1.82
C ALA A 10 -8.29 19.66 -1.23
N ILE A 11 -8.62 18.41 -1.57
CA ILE A 11 -9.78 17.70 -1.02
C ILE A 11 -9.51 17.02 0.33
N GLY A 12 -8.26 17.04 0.81
CA GLY A 12 -7.90 16.58 2.16
C GLY A 12 -7.66 15.08 2.32
N MET A 13 -7.36 14.35 1.25
CA MET A 13 -7.15 12.89 1.30
C MET A 13 -6.01 12.43 2.24
N GLN A 14 -5.10 13.32 2.61
CA GLN A 14 -4.03 13.03 3.58
C GLN A 14 -4.49 13.07 5.04
N ARG A 15 -5.72 13.51 5.32
CA ARG A 15 -6.25 13.75 6.68
C ARG A 15 -7.28 12.70 7.09
N GLN A 16 -7.05 12.00 8.19
CA GLN A 16 -8.01 11.02 8.73
C GLN A 16 -9.38 11.64 9.02
N SER A 17 -9.41 12.88 9.51
CA SER A 17 -10.64 13.63 9.80
C SER A 17 -11.56 13.80 8.58
N THR A 18 -11.01 13.74 7.36
CA THR A 18 -11.82 13.81 6.12
C THR A 18 -12.64 12.54 5.93
N TYR A 19 -12.17 11.39 6.43
CA TYR A 19 -12.82 10.10 6.27
C TYR A 19 -13.87 9.84 7.35
N ASP A 20 -13.66 10.36 8.56
CA ASP A 20 -14.52 10.08 9.72
C ASP A 20 -15.96 10.57 9.53
N THR A 21 -16.17 11.58 8.67
CA THR A 21 -17.49 12.13 8.33
C THR A 21 -18.08 11.55 7.04
N MET A 22 -17.34 10.71 6.31
CA MET A 22 -17.79 10.13 5.05
C MET A 22 -18.56 8.82 5.27
N PRO A 23 -19.55 8.52 4.42
CA PRO A 23 -20.10 7.16 4.34
C PRO A 23 -18.99 6.13 4.12
N ALA A 24 -19.11 4.95 4.72
CA ALA A 24 -18.06 3.94 4.75
C ALA A 24 -17.55 3.58 3.35
N TYR A 25 -18.46 3.40 2.38
CA TYR A 25 -18.13 3.16 0.98
C TYR A 25 -17.23 4.26 0.39
N GLN A 26 -17.61 5.52 0.54
CA GLN A 26 -16.83 6.65 0.03
C GLN A 26 -15.49 6.78 0.76
N SER A 27 -15.48 6.59 2.08
CA SER A 27 -14.25 6.65 2.87
C SER A 27 -13.22 5.63 2.38
N GLN A 28 -13.66 4.39 2.09
CA GLN A 28 -12.77 3.32 1.61
C GLN A 28 -12.31 3.59 0.19
N LEU A 29 -13.17 4.12 -0.69
CA LEU A 29 -12.78 4.49 -2.04
C LEU A 29 -11.72 5.61 -2.07
N TYR A 30 -11.92 6.64 -1.25
CA TYR A 30 -10.97 7.75 -1.10
C TYR A 30 -9.66 7.26 -0.46
N CYS A 31 -9.74 6.36 0.51
CA CYS A 31 -8.57 5.82 1.20
C CYS A 31 -7.72 4.98 0.24
N ARG A 32 -8.36 4.08 -0.52
CA ARG A 32 -7.70 3.28 -1.57
C ARG A 32 -7.06 4.17 -2.63
N THR A 33 -7.76 5.22 -3.06
CA THR A 33 -7.25 6.20 -4.03
C THR A 33 -6.03 6.95 -3.50
N TRP A 34 -6.11 7.47 -2.27
CA TRP A 34 -5.01 8.18 -1.62
C TRP A 34 -3.73 7.34 -1.58
N TRP A 35 -3.85 6.10 -1.11
CA TRP A 35 -2.71 5.20 -0.99
C TRP A 35 -2.15 4.74 -2.34
N ALA A 36 -3.00 4.62 -3.37
CA ALA A 36 -2.52 4.38 -4.73
C ALA A 36 -1.69 5.57 -5.25
N ILE A 37 -2.14 6.81 -5.03
CA ILE A 37 -1.39 8.02 -5.39
C ILE A 37 -0.05 8.06 -4.64
N TYR A 38 -0.07 7.75 -3.34
CA TYR A 38 1.13 7.69 -2.50
C TYR A 38 2.20 6.72 -3.02
N VAL A 39 1.78 5.50 -3.39
CA VAL A 39 2.69 4.47 -3.94
C VAL A 39 3.24 4.92 -5.29
N LEU A 40 2.40 5.47 -6.16
CA LEU A 40 2.81 5.95 -7.48
C LEU A 40 3.81 7.11 -7.41
N ASP A 41 3.61 8.06 -6.50
CA ASP A 41 4.49 9.20 -6.29
C ASP A 41 5.92 8.75 -5.93
N ARG A 42 6.04 7.81 -5.00
CA ARG A 42 7.34 7.25 -4.60
C ARG A 42 7.98 6.38 -5.66
N ARG A 43 7.18 5.58 -6.37
CA ARG A 43 7.69 4.76 -7.46
C ARG A 43 8.33 5.62 -8.55
N ILE A 44 7.65 6.69 -8.97
CA ILE A 44 8.16 7.61 -9.98
C ILE A 44 9.41 8.34 -9.46
N ALA A 45 9.43 8.75 -8.19
CA ALA A 45 10.61 9.36 -7.57
C ALA A 45 11.85 8.45 -7.59
N ILE A 46 11.67 7.16 -7.27
CA ILE A 46 12.75 6.17 -7.31
C ILE A 46 13.23 5.94 -8.75
N GLU A 47 12.31 5.74 -9.69
CA GLU A 47 12.64 5.46 -11.09
C GLU A 47 13.30 6.66 -11.80
N SER A 48 12.98 7.89 -11.39
CA SER A 48 13.51 9.12 -12.01
C SER A 48 14.63 9.79 -11.23
N GLY A 49 14.90 9.37 -9.99
CA GLY A 49 15.80 10.06 -9.05
C GLY A 49 15.29 11.43 -8.58
N GLN A 50 14.06 11.82 -8.92
CA GLN A 50 13.45 13.10 -8.49
C GLN A 50 12.83 12.98 -7.10
N PRO A 51 12.72 14.07 -6.33
CA PRO A 51 12.02 14.05 -5.05
C PRO A 51 10.56 13.66 -5.19
N TYR A 52 10.08 12.81 -4.28
CA TYR A 52 8.66 12.53 -4.12
C TYR A 52 7.94 13.74 -3.49
N LEU A 53 6.66 13.90 -3.80
CA LEU A 53 5.87 15.08 -3.40
C LEU A 53 5.18 14.88 -2.04
N ILE A 54 4.72 13.66 -1.75
CA ILE A 54 3.93 13.37 -0.56
C ILE A 54 4.83 13.06 0.64
N GLN A 55 4.84 13.97 1.61
CA GLN A 55 5.61 13.82 2.84
C GLN A 55 4.85 13.03 3.90
N ASP A 56 5.51 12.03 4.51
CA ASP A 56 4.89 11.17 5.52
C ASP A 56 4.39 11.94 6.75
N ARG A 57 5.14 12.97 7.18
CA ARG A 57 4.76 13.83 8.31
C ARG A 57 3.43 14.58 8.12
N ASN A 58 2.94 14.68 6.88
CA ASN A 58 1.71 15.39 6.54
C ASN A 58 0.56 14.41 6.24
N THR A 59 0.73 13.13 6.54
CA THR A 59 -0.26 12.07 6.25
C THR A 59 -0.60 11.31 7.53
N ASP A 60 -1.86 11.37 7.95
CA ASP A 60 -2.38 10.60 9.10
C ASP A 60 -3.53 9.64 8.73
N THR A 61 -3.94 9.61 7.45
CA THR A 61 -4.90 8.65 6.90
C THR A 61 -4.51 7.21 7.28
N VAL A 62 -5.47 6.40 7.73
CA VAL A 62 -5.23 4.98 8.05
C VAL A 62 -5.11 4.14 6.77
N LEU A 63 -4.53 2.94 6.89
CA LEU A 63 -4.45 1.99 5.76
C LEU A 63 -5.86 1.50 5.37
N PRO A 64 -6.10 1.17 4.09
CA PRO A 64 -7.40 0.70 3.62
C PRO A 64 -7.75 -0.64 4.26
N LEU A 65 -9.05 -0.84 4.53
CA LEU A 65 -9.58 -2.10 5.01
C LEU A 65 -9.71 -3.09 3.86
N ASP A 66 -9.44 -4.36 4.15
CA ASP A 66 -9.56 -5.48 3.20
C ASP A 66 -11.02 -5.91 3.00
N LEU A 67 -11.84 -4.97 2.53
CA LEU A 67 -13.24 -5.18 2.24
C LEU A 67 -13.41 -5.62 0.79
N SER A 68 -14.16 -6.71 0.59
CA SER A 68 -14.43 -7.26 -0.74
C SER A 68 -15.23 -6.31 -1.63
N ASP A 69 -15.17 -6.51 -2.94
CA ASP A 69 -15.96 -5.74 -3.90
C ASP A 69 -17.48 -6.00 -3.72
N GLU A 70 -17.84 -7.19 -3.23
CA GLU A 70 -19.22 -7.52 -2.86
C GLU A 70 -19.70 -6.65 -1.69
N TRP A 71 -18.89 -6.55 -0.63
CA TRP A 71 -19.18 -5.65 0.49
C TRP A 71 -19.28 -4.21 -0.01
N MET A 72 -18.30 -3.73 -0.78
CA MET A 72 -18.32 -2.36 -1.30
C MET A 72 -19.60 -2.09 -2.11
N THR A 73 -20.03 -3.03 -2.94
CA THR A 73 -21.26 -2.91 -3.75
C THR A 73 -22.52 -2.86 -2.88
N ARG A 74 -22.62 -3.74 -1.87
CA ARG A 74 -23.76 -3.79 -0.94
C ARG A 74 -23.94 -2.47 -0.17
N PHE A 75 -22.84 -1.79 0.13
CA PHE A 75 -22.83 -0.56 0.93
C PHE A 75 -22.74 0.72 0.09
N ALA A 76 -22.78 0.63 -1.24
CA ALA A 76 -22.57 1.78 -2.13
C ALA A 76 -23.62 2.89 -1.97
N THR A 77 -24.85 2.54 -1.61
CA THR A 77 -25.96 3.49 -1.39
C THR A 77 -26.20 3.84 0.08
N ARG A 78 -25.45 3.21 1.00
CA ARG A 78 -25.57 3.43 2.44
C ARG A 78 -24.83 4.71 2.84
N THR A 79 -25.36 5.40 3.86
CA THR A 79 -24.84 6.69 4.32
C THR A 79 -24.06 6.58 5.62
N GLU A 80 -24.13 5.42 6.28
CA GLU A 80 -23.46 5.15 7.55
C GLU A 80 -21.94 5.19 7.39
N THR A 81 -21.28 5.75 8.39
CA THR A 81 -19.83 5.87 8.50
C THR A 81 -19.18 4.52 8.84
N THR A 82 -17.86 4.44 8.66
CA THR A 82 -17.06 3.27 9.07
C THR A 82 -17.20 2.96 10.57
N ALA A 83 -17.39 3.98 11.41
CA ALA A 83 -17.56 3.82 12.85
C ALA A 83 -18.90 3.17 13.21
N GLU A 84 -19.98 3.55 12.53
CA GLU A 84 -21.32 2.99 12.74
C GLU A 84 -21.41 1.55 12.23
N LEU A 85 -20.71 1.23 11.14
CA LEU A 85 -20.69 -0.11 10.53
C LEU A 85 -19.62 -1.04 11.10
N ARG A 86 -19.03 -0.71 12.25
CA ARG A 86 -17.90 -1.47 12.83
C ARG A 86 -18.17 -2.97 12.91
N SER A 87 -19.32 -3.38 13.44
CA SER A 87 -19.67 -4.80 13.59
C SER A 87 -19.80 -5.53 12.24
N GLU A 88 -20.34 -4.85 11.23
CA GLU A 88 -20.54 -5.41 9.89
C GLU A 88 -19.19 -5.55 9.17
N ILE A 89 -18.30 -4.58 9.37
CA ILE A 89 -16.92 -4.59 8.88
C ILE A 89 -16.11 -5.71 9.54
N GLU A 90 -16.17 -5.84 10.87
CA GLU A 90 -15.46 -6.91 11.60
C GLU A 90 -15.89 -8.30 11.12
N THR A 91 -17.19 -8.47 10.86
CA THR A 91 -17.73 -9.73 10.30
C THR A 91 -17.18 -10.01 8.91
N GLU A 92 -17.07 -8.98 8.06
CA GLU A 92 -16.50 -9.12 6.72
C GLU A 92 -15.00 -9.48 6.76
N LEU A 93 -14.24 -8.85 7.65
CA LEU A 93 -12.78 -9.04 7.75
C LEU A 93 -12.38 -10.43 8.27
N VAL A 94 -13.27 -11.10 9.02
CA VAL A 94 -13.05 -12.49 9.49
C VAL A 94 -13.57 -13.52 8.48
N ARG A 95 -14.35 -13.10 7.49
CA ARG A 95 -14.92 -13.99 6.48
C ARG A 95 -13.81 -14.50 5.56
N ASP A 96 -13.74 -15.81 5.39
CA ASP A 96 -12.79 -16.46 4.47
C ASP A 96 -13.25 -16.21 3.02
N LEU A 97 -12.78 -15.09 2.46
CA LEU A 97 -13.16 -14.59 1.15
C LEU A 97 -12.05 -14.77 0.12
N PRO A 98 -12.41 -14.77 -1.19
CA PRO A 98 -11.41 -14.71 -2.24
C PRO A 98 -10.45 -13.52 -2.00
N PRO A 99 -9.14 -13.70 -2.22
CA PRO A 99 -8.17 -12.65 -1.97
C PRO A 99 -8.51 -11.39 -2.74
N SER A 100 -8.50 -10.25 -2.07
CA SER A 100 -8.71 -8.94 -2.67
C SER A 100 -7.35 -8.33 -3.12
N PRO A 101 -7.35 -7.27 -3.95
CA PRO A 101 -6.12 -6.55 -4.28
C PRO A 101 -5.62 -5.63 -3.15
N ILE A 102 -6.37 -5.47 -2.05
CA ILE A 102 -6.07 -4.51 -0.97
C ILE A 102 -4.83 -4.90 -0.15
N PRO A 103 -4.62 -6.17 0.24
CA PRO A 103 -3.40 -6.58 0.91
C PRO A 103 -2.14 -6.22 0.13
N TYR A 104 -2.20 -6.31 -1.21
CA TYR A 104 -1.09 -5.92 -2.07
C TYR A 104 -0.83 -4.41 -2.02
N LEU A 105 -1.89 -3.60 -2.10
CA LEU A 105 -1.76 -2.14 -1.94
C LEU A 105 -1.15 -1.79 -0.57
N VAL A 106 -1.60 -2.42 0.51
CA VAL A 106 -1.05 -2.23 1.86
C VAL A 106 0.43 -2.61 1.92
N ALA A 107 0.82 -3.74 1.33
CA ALA A 107 2.21 -4.16 1.24
C ALA A 107 3.05 -3.13 0.46
N MET A 108 2.54 -2.63 -0.67
CA MET A 108 3.22 -1.61 -1.46
C MET A 108 3.35 -0.27 -0.73
N VAL A 109 2.36 0.15 0.06
CA VAL A 109 2.49 1.35 0.91
C VAL A 109 3.62 1.20 1.91
N ARG A 110 3.70 0.05 2.58
CA ARG A 110 4.77 -0.24 3.56
C ARG A 110 6.14 -0.24 2.90
N TYR A 111 6.26 -0.90 1.74
CA TYR A 111 7.47 -0.87 0.93
C TYR A 111 7.84 0.57 0.54
N SER A 112 6.89 1.33 0.00
CA SER A 112 7.08 2.71 -0.44
C SER A 112 7.58 3.61 0.70
N ARG A 113 7.13 3.43 1.95
CA ARG A 113 7.67 4.16 3.11
C ARG A 113 9.17 3.94 3.30
N VAL A 114 9.60 2.68 3.24
CA VAL A 114 11.03 2.34 3.39
C VAL A 114 11.82 2.84 2.20
N ALA A 115 11.34 2.58 1.00
CA ALA A 115 12.00 3.03 -0.22
C ALA A 115 12.13 4.56 -0.27
N GLY A 116 11.15 5.31 0.25
CA GLY A 116 11.24 6.77 0.40
C GLY A 116 12.34 7.20 1.36
N LYS A 117 12.60 6.44 2.44
CA LYS A 117 13.73 6.70 3.36
C LYS A 117 15.08 6.36 2.75
N VAL A 118 15.15 5.28 1.98
CA VAL A 118 16.34 4.97 1.19
C VAL A 118 16.62 6.07 0.17
N TRP A 119 15.57 6.54 -0.53
CA TRP A 119 15.66 7.63 -1.49
C TRP A 119 16.22 8.91 -0.85
N GLU A 120 15.79 9.29 0.35
CA GLU A 120 16.33 10.46 1.08
C GLU A 120 17.84 10.33 1.35
N VAL A 121 18.34 9.12 1.57
CA VAL A 121 19.77 8.85 1.83
C VAL A 121 20.59 8.88 0.54
N LEU A 122 20.06 8.31 -0.54
CA LEU A 122 20.77 8.17 -1.82
C LEU A 122 20.74 9.44 -2.67
N TYR A 123 19.60 10.11 -2.72
CA TYR A 123 19.32 11.21 -3.65
C TYR A 123 18.96 12.52 -2.94
N GLY A 124 18.86 12.52 -1.61
CA GLY A 124 18.56 13.74 -0.85
C GLY A 124 19.62 14.81 -1.05
N VAL A 125 19.24 16.09 -0.90
CA VAL A 125 20.15 17.24 -1.09
C VAL A 125 21.40 17.17 -0.18
N LYS A 126 21.29 16.49 0.97
CA LYS A 126 22.38 16.26 1.92
C LYS A 126 23.02 14.87 1.80
N ALA A 127 22.68 14.11 0.76
CA ALA A 127 23.29 12.83 0.49
C ALA A 127 24.80 13.05 0.30
N THR A 128 25.59 12.49 1.19
CA THR A 128 27.03 12.38 0.97
C THR A 128 27.23 11.30 -0.10
N ASN A 129 28.16 11.50 -1.06
CA ASN A 129 28.48 10.53 -2.12
C ASN A 129 28.86 9.12 -1.61
N THR A 130 29.01 8.96 -0.30
CA THR A 130 29.09 7.67 0.38
C THR A 130 27.80 7.50 1.18
N ALA A 131 26.81 6.81 0.60
CA ALA A 131 25.79 6.19 1.45
C ALA A 131 26.55 5.25 2.40
N SER A 132 26.44 5.47 3.71
CA SER A 132 27.12 4.62 4.69
C SER A 132 26.63 3.18 4.51
N SER A 133 27.54 2.19 4.46
CA SER A 133 27.20 0.75 4.41
C SER A 133 26.11 0.40 5.41
N ALA A 134 26.17 0.98 6.61
CA ALA A 134 25.21 0.77 7.68
C ALA A 134 23.77 1.23 7.34
N MET A 135 23.59 2.26 6.51
CA MET A 135 22.26 2.72 6.09
C MET A 135 21.64 1.81 5.04
N VAL A 136 22.47 1.26 4.15
CA VAL A 136 22.05 0.25 3.16
C VAL A 136 21.67 -1.03 3.88
N GLU A 137 22.52 -1.53 4.78
CA GLU A 137 22.24 -2.70 5.61
C GLU A 137 20.97 -2.51 6.46
N TYR A 138 20.74 -1.32 7.02
CA TYR A 138 19.52 -1.03 7.75
C TYR A 138 18.28 -1.03 6.84
N ALA A 139 18.37 -0.45 5.65
CA ALA A 139 17.28 -0.48 4.68
C ALA A 139 16.92 -1.91 4.29
N ASP A 140 17.91 -2.74 3.97
CA ASP A 140 17.74 -4.15 3.63
C ASP A 140 17.07 -4.90 4.79
N LEU A 141 17.54 -4.68 6.01
CA LEU A 141 16.95 -5.30 7.20
C LEU A 141 15.48 -4.92 7.38
N VAL A 142 15.12 -3.64 7.19
CA VAL A 142 13.73 -3.19 7.29
C VAL A 142 12.88 -3.75 6.15
N LEU A 143 13.42 -3.83 4.92
CA LEU A 143 12.75 -4.43 3.77
C LEU A 143 12.49 -5.93 3.99
N CYS A 144 13.50 -6.69 4.42
CA CYS A 144 13.34 -8.11 4.75
C CYS A 144 12.26 -8.31 5.81
N LYS A 145 12.31 -7.54 6.90
CA LYS A 145 11.31 -7.61 7.97
C LYS A 145 9.89 -7.30 7.49
N LEU A 146 9.74 -6.38 6.54
CA LEU A 146 8.43 -6.09 5.93
C LEU A 146 7.93 -7.24 5.07
N LEU A 147 8.82 -7.84 4.28
CA LEU A 147 8.49 -8.92 3.36
C LEU A 147 8.22 -10.25 4.08
N ASP A 148 8.83 -10.48 5.24
CA ASP A 148 8.55 -11.66 6.07
C ASP A 148 7.13 -11.60 6.70
N ASN A 149 6.54 -10.41 6.82
CA ASN A 149 5.17 -10.20 7.31
C ASN A 149 4.14 -10.09 6.18
N THR A 150 4.43 -10.67 5.02
CA THR A 150 3.55 -10.65 3.85
C THR A 150 2.33 -11.57 4.07
N PRO A 151 1.10 -11.08 3.78
CA PRO A 151 -0.11 -11.90 3.80
C PRO A 151 0.03 -13.19 2.98
N ARG A 152 -0.58 -14.28 3.44
CA ARG A 152 -0.45 -15.62 2.81
C ARG A 152 -0.78 -15.62 1.31
N ASP A 153 -1.73 -14.79 0.91
CA ASP A 153 -2.19 -14.67 -0.48
C ASP A 153 -1.15 -14.05 -1.42
N LEU A 154 -0.14 -13.38 -0.86
CA LEU A 154 0.94 -12.72 -1.59
C LEU A 154 2.29 -13.42 -1.42
N GLN A 155 2.33 -14.50 -0.62
CA GLN A 155 3.55 -15.29 -0.46
C GLN A 155 3.86 -16.03 -1.76
N TYR A 156 5.13 -15.98 -2.13
CA TYR A 156 5.72 -16.70 -3.26
C TYR A 156 6.96 -17.44 -2.76
N ASP A 157 7.12 -18.69 -3.19
CA ASP A 157 8.23 -19.55 -2.80
C ASP A 157 8.93 -20.02 -4.09
N PRO A 158 10.13 -19.50 -4.40
CA PRO A 158 10.85 -19.90 -5.60
C PRO A 158 11.31 -21.37 -5.57
N GLY A 159 11.30 -22.03 -4.41
CA GLY A 159 11.63 -23.44 -4.27
C GLY A 159 10.51 -24.39 -4.73
N ILE A 160 9.28 -23.88 -4.89
CA ILE A 160 8.12 -24.65 -5.32
C ILE A 160 7.84 -24.36 -6.80
N PRO A 161 7.58 -25.37 -7.66
CA PRO A 161 7.18 -25.13 -9.04
C PRO A 161 5.96 -24.21 -9.13
N SER A 162 6.04 -23.19 -10.00
CA SER A 162 5.00 -22.16 -10.16
C SER A 162 3.63 -22.75 -10.48
N GLU A 163 3.58 -23.81 -11.30
CA GLU A 163 2.34 -24.53 -11.63
C GLU A 163 1.65 -25.10 -10.40
N THR A 164 2.42 -25.63 -9.45
CA THR A 164 1.89 -26.21 -8.21
C THR A 164 1.40 -25.10 -7.29
N GLN A 165 2.21 -24.06 -7.10
CA GLN A 165 1.92 -22.96 -6.17
C GLN A 165 0.73 -22.09 -6.63
N PHE A 166 0.53 -21.96 -7.94
CA PHE A 166 -0.44 -21.03 -8.52
C PHE A 166 -1.64 -21.70 -9.19
N SER A 167 -1.73 -23.04 -9.12
CA SER A 167 -2.81 -23.82 -9.74
C SER A 167 -4.23 -23.32 -9.45
N LEU A 168 -4.46 -22.78 -8.25
CA LEU A 168 -5.76 -22.26 -7.79
C LEU A 168 -5.84 -20.72 -7.79
N ARG A 169 -4.79 -20.01 -8.22
CA ARG A 169 -4.74 -18.54 -8.18
C ARG A 169 -5.07 -17.94 -9.54
N LEU A 170 -5.80 -16.84 -9.51
CA LEU A 170 -6.06 -16.03 -10.71
C LEU A 170 -4.76 -15.35 -11.18
N LYS A 171 -4.62 -15.13 -12.48
CA LYS A 171 -3.40 -14.53 -13.09
C LYS A 171 -2.94 -13.23 -12.42
N TRP A 172 -3.89 -12.40 -11.97
CA TRP A 172 -3.57 -11.14 -11.31
C TRP A 172 -2.97 -11.35 -9.89
N GLN A 173 -3.40 -12.38 -9.16
CA GLN A 173 -2.86 -12.73 -7.84
C GLN A 173 -1.44 -13.27 -7.96
N VAL A 174 -1.20 -14.11 -8.98
CA VAL A 174 0.14 -14.60 -9.33
C VAL A 174 1.06 -13.42 -9.62
N LYS A 175 0.60 -12.48 -10.46
CA LYS A 175 1.37 -11.28 -10.79
C LYS A 175 1.72 -10.45 -9.55
N GLN A 176 0.79 -10.26 -8.62
CA GLN A 176 1.05 -9.53 -7.38
C GLN A 176 2.05 -10.24 -6.48
N SER A 177 1.94 -11.56 -6.33
CA SER A 177 2.87 -12.37 -5.53
C SER A 177 4.29 -12.29 -6.09
N VAL A 178 4.43 -12.42 -7.42
CA VAL A 178 5.73 -12.32 -8.10
C VAL A 178 6.30 -10.91 -8.02
N LEU A 179 5.50 -9.86 -8.27
CA LEU A 179 5.96 -8.48 -8.18
C LEU A 179 6.45 -8.13 -6.76
N LEU A 180 5.71 -8.53 -5.74
CA LEU A 180 6.13 -8.30 -4.36
C LEU A 180 7.41 -9.09 -4.02
N PHE A 181 7.57 -10.29 -4.56
CA PHE A 181 8.83 -11.04 -4.40
C PHE A 181 10.00 -10.40 -5.14
N THR A 182 9.81 -9.83 -6.33
CA THR A 182 10.92 -9.15 -7.04
C THR A 182 11.48 -7.98 -6.25
N VAL A 183 10.66 -7.34 -5.42
CA VAL A 183 11.09 -6.31 -4.47
C VAL A 183 12.00 -6.87 -3.36
N ARG A 184 11.96 -8.18 -3.08
CA ARG A 184 12.85 -8.86 -2.12
C ARG A 184 14.26 -9.12 -2.67
N ALA A 185 14.40 -9.23 -3.98
CA ALA A 185 15.59 -9.76 -4.64
C ALA A 185 16.51 -8.68 -5.23
N VAL A 186 16.18 -7.40 -5.03
CA VAL A 186 16.99 -6.22 -5.37
C VAL A 186 17.62 -5.70 -4.09
#